data_AF-A0A6P5A963-F1
#
_entry.id   AF-A0A6P5A963-F1
#
_cell.length_a   1.000
_cell.length_b   1.000
_cell.length_c   1.000
_cell.angle_alpha   90.00
_cell.angle_beta   90.00
_cell.angle_gamma   90.00
#
_symmetry.space_group_name_H-M   'P 1'
#
loop_
_entity.id
_entity.type
_entity.pdbx_description
1 polymer ?
#
loop_
_entity_poly.entity_id
_entity_poly.type
_entity_poly.pdbx_seq_one_letter_code
_entity_poly.pdbx_strand_id
1 'polypeptide(L)'
;MPVVISMLNSYSGWALCAEGFMLQNSLLTIVGTLIGSSGAILSYIMCKAMNRSLTNVIFGGLEAKTKTWGGGKPMEITGTHTEVNVDQSVDLIKESNNIIIVPGYGLCAAKAQYPLASMVETLTKKGKNVRFGVHPVAGRMPGQLNVLLAEAGVPYDIVLEMDEINHDFKETDLVLVVGANDTVNSAAQDDPNSAIAGMPVMEVWKAANVIVMKRTLGVGYANVDNPVFYKPNTSMLLGDAKKTLEGLQGKVADYYAS
;
A
#
# COMPACT_ATOMS: atom_id res chain seq x y z
N MET A 1 -7.55 -7.34 -11.58
CA MET A 1 -6.83 -6.96 -12.82
C MET A 1 -5.33 -7.24 -12.76
N PRO A 2 -4.57 -6.86 -11.71
CA PRO A 2 -3.12 -7.10 -11.67
C PRO A 2 -2.71 -8.59 -11.74
N VAL A 3 -3.48 -9.47 -11.09
CA VAL A 3 -3.29 -10.94 -11.17
C VAL A 3 -3.50 -11.49 -12.59
N VAL A 4 -4.38 -10.87 -13.39
CA VAL A 4 -4.60 -11.29 -14.78
C VAL A 4 -3.35 -10.97 -15.61
N ILE A 5 -2.68 -9.85 -15.34
CA ILE A 5 -1.42 -9.48 -16.02
C ILE A 5 -0.33 -10.51 -15.71
N SER A 6 -0.11 -10.86 -14.44
CA SER A 6 0.91 -11.84 -14.06
C SER A 6 0.61 -13.24 -14.58
N MET A 7 -0.67 -13.62 -14.63
CA MET A 7 -1.09 -14.91 -15.19
C MET A 7 -0.88 -14.97 -16.71
N LEU A 8 -1.28 -13.93 -17.44
CA LEU A 8 -1.04 -13.86 -18.89
C LEU A 8 0.46 -13.81 -19.21
N ASN A 9 1.27 -13.20 -18.34
CA ASN A 9 2.73 -13.27 -18.42
C ASN A 9 3.27 -14.69 -18.20
N SER A 10 2.63 -15.51 -17.36
CA SER A 10 2.96 -16.94 -17.27
C SER A 10 2.59 -17.66 -18.56
N TYR A 11 1.41 -17.39 -19.11
CA TYR A 11 0.92 -18.04 -20.33
C TYR A 11 1.74 -17.71 -21.58
N SER A 12 2.29 -16.49 -21.70
CA SER A 12 3.24 -16.17 -22.77
C SER A 12 4.51 -17.04 -22.71
N GLY A 13 4.99 -17.36 -21.50
CA GLY A 13 6.10 -18.29 -21.32
C GLY A 13 5.78 -19.73 -21.72
N TRP A 14 4.60 -20.24 -21.34
CA TRP A 14 4.18 -21.59 -21.74
C TRP A 14 3.89 -21.70 -23.24
N ALA A 15 3.38 -20.66 -23.87
CA ALA A 15 3.24 -20.59 -25.32
C ALA A 15 4.61 -20.68 -26.02
N LEU A 16 5.63 -19.99 -25.48
CA LEU A 16 7.00 -20.07 -25.98
C LEU A 16 7.61 -21.47 -25.80
N CYS A 17 7.25 -22.19 -24.73
CA CYS A 17 7.63 -23.61 -24.57
C CYS A 17 7.03 -24.48 -25.67
N ALA A 18 5.75 -24.29 -25.99
CA ALA A 18 5.07 -25.03 -27.06
C ALA A 18 5.71 -24.75 -28.42
N GLU A 19 6.06 -23.49 -28.70
CA GLU A 19 6.83 -23.10 -29.90
C GLU A 19 8.22 -23.76 -29.91
N GLY A 20 8.92 -23.78 -28.78
CA GLY A 20 10.21 -24.44 -28.63
C GLY A 20 10.16 -25.94 -28.92
N PHE A 21 9.13 -26.65 -28.45
CA PHE A 21 8.92 -28.06 -28.79
C PHE A 21 8.61 -28.26 -30.27
N MET A 22 7.76 -27.40 -30.85
CA MET A 22 7.38 -27.49 -32.27
C MET A 22 8.58 -27.27 -33.20
N LEU A 23 9.48 -26.35 -32.84
CA LEU A 23 10.68 -26.01 -33.63
C LEU A 23 11.92 -26.83 -33.22
N GLN A 24 11.80 -27.76 -32.27
CA GLN A 24 12.92 -28.48 -31.66
C GLN A 24 14.05 -27.55 -31.16
N ASN A 25 13.69 -26.40 -30.63
CA ASN A 25 14.62 -25.36 -30.19
C ASN A 25 14.69 -25.30 -28.66
N SER A 26 15.77 -25.84 -28.10
CA SER A 26 16.01 -25.88 -26.65
C SER A 26 16.07 -24.49 -26.01
N LEU A 27 16.53 -23.46 -26.73
CA LEU A 27 16.61 -22.10 -26.18
C LEU A 27 15.21 -21.55 -25.90
N LEU A 28 14.27 -21.72 -26.84
CA LEU A 28 12.89 -21.27 -26.67
C LEU A 28 12.21 -22.00 -25.52
N THR A 29 12.45 -23.30 -25.36
CA THR A 29 11.93 -24.07 -24.24
C THR A 29 12.47 -23.56 -22.90
N ILE A 30 13.78 -23.30 -22.80
CA ILE A 30 14.41 -22.79 -21.57
C ILE A 30 13.87 -21.40 -21.22
N VAL A 31 13.86 -20.48 -22.18
CA VAL A 31 13.35 -19.10 -21.99
C VAL A 31 11.86 -19.13 -21.63
N GLY A 32 11.07 -19.95 -22.32
CA GLY A 32 9.65 -20.10 -22.04
C GLY A 32 9.38 -20.61 -20.63
N THR A 33 10.15 -21.60 -20.17
CA THR A 33 9.98 -22.18 -18.82
C THR A 33 10.36 -21.16 -17.74
N LEU A 34 11.40 -20.33 -17.99
CA LEU A 34 11.79 -19.25 -17.10
C LEU A 34 10.70 -18.17 -16.99
N ILE A 35 10.14 -17.73 -18.11
CA ILE A 35 9.05 -16.74 -18.14
C ILE A 35 7.79 -17.31 -17.48
N GLY A 36 7.44 -18.55 -17.82
CA GLY A 36 6.24 -19.24 -17.35
C GLY A 36 6.25 -19.42 -15.83
N SER A 37 7.36 -19.92 -15.28
CA SER A 37 7.54 -20.10 -13.83
C SER A 37 7.55 -18.76 -13.08
N SER A 38 8.24 -17.73 -13.60
CA SER A 38 8.27 -16.38 -13.01
C SER A 38 6.87 -15.78 -12.89
N GLY A 39 6.08 -15.80 -13.99
CA GLY A 39 4.71 -15.28 -13.98
C GLY A 39 3.78 -16.05 -13.02
N ALA A 40 3.96 -17.37 -12.90
CA ALA A 40 3.18 -18.21 -12.00
C ALA A 40 3.49 -17.91 -10.52
N ILE A 41 4.77 -17.81 -10.16
CA ILE A 41 5.22 -17.47 -8.81
C ILE A 41 4.71 -16.08 -8.41
N LEU A 42 4.84 -15.09 -9.32
CA LEU A 42 4.35 -13.74 -9.07
C LEU A 42 2.83 -13.74 -8.84
N SER A 43 2.07 -14.45 -9.67
CA SER A 43 0.61 -14.60 -9.50
C SER A 43 0.25 -15.21 -8.16
N TYR A 44 1.01 -16.21 -7.70
CA TYR A 44 0.82 -16.85 -6.39
C TYR A 44 1.06 -15.89 -5.24
N ILE A 45 2.18 -15.14 -5.26
CA ILE A 45 2.51 -14.16 -4.22
C ILE A 45 1.43 -13.09 -4.11
N MET A 46 0.94 -12.58 -5.25
CA MET A 46 -0.15 -11.60 -5.27
C MET A 46 -1.45 -12.15 -4.68
N CYS A 47 -1.84 -13.37 -5.06
CA CYS A 47 -3.03 -14.04 -4.54
C CYS A 47 -2.94 -14.23 -3.01
N LYS A 48 -1.78 -14.70 -2.53
CA LYS A 48 -1.50 -14.88 -1.11
C LYS A 48 -1.57 -13.54 -0.35
N ALA A 49 -0.97 -12.48 -0.89
CA ALA A 49 -1.00 -11.14 -0.29
C ALA A 49 -2.40 -10.51 -0.24
N MET A 50 -3.32 -10.92 -1.12
CA MET A 50 -4.73 -10.51 -1.09
C MET A 50 -5.62 -11.42 -0.23
N ASN A 51 -5.07 -12.50 0.34
CA ASN A 51 -5.82 -13.59 0.97
C ASN A 51 -6.94 -14.14 0.05
N ARG A 52 -6.66 -14.35 -1.24
CA ARG A 52 -7.60 -14.90 -2.24
C ARG A 52 -6.95 -16.01 -3.05
N SER A 53 -7.71 -17.05 -3.39
CA SER A 53 -7.24 -18.09 -4.30
C SER A 53 -7.25 -17.62 -5.75
N LEU A 54 -6.39 -18.22 -6.59
CA LEU A 54 -6.32 -17.90 -8.02
C LEU A 54 -7.65 -18.15 -8.75
N THR A 55 -8.35 -19.24 -8.39
CA THR A 55 -9.69 -19.56 -8.93
C THR A 55 -10.70 -18.46 -8.63
N ASN A 56 -10.70 -17.94 -7.40
CA ASN A 56 -11.62 -16.88 -6.99
C ASN A 56 -11.35 -15.55 -7.70
N VAL A 57 -10.08 -15.28 -8.03
CA VAL A 57 -9.70 -14.06 -8.76
C VAL A 57 -10.06 -14.14 -10.25
N ILE A 58 -9.93 -15.31 -10.89
CA ILE A 58 -10.19 -15.48 -12.33
C ILE A 58 -11.68 -15.65 -12.64
N PHE A 59 -12.36 -16.54 -11.91
CA PHE A 59 -13.73 -16.94 -12.23
C PHE A 59 -14.79 -16.08 -11.57
N GLY A 60 -14.38 -15.00 -10.89
CA GLY A 60 -15.30 -13.99 -10.37
C GLY A 60 -16.40 -14.60 -9.51
N GLY A 61 -16.04 -15.18 -8.35
CA GLY A 61 -17.04 -15.39 -7.30
C GLY A 61 -18.07 -16.49 -7.52
N LEU A 62 -17.74 -17.59 -8.21
CA LEU A 62 -18.45 -18.87 -7.99
C LEU A 62 -18.35 -19.33 -6.50
N GLU A 63 -17.47 -18.69 -5.72
CA GLU A 63 -17.43 -18.72 -4.26
C GLU A 63 -17.40 -17.29 -3.65
N ALA A 64 -18.16 -16.31 -4.16
CA ALA A 64 -18.36 -15.03 -3.46
C ALA A 64 -19.20 -15.16 -2.17
N LYS A 65 -19.17 -16.33 -1.53
CA LYS A 65 -19.05 -16.37 -0.08
C LYS A 65 -17.56 -16.15 0.22
N THR A 66 -17.11 -14.90 0.25
CA THR A 66 -16.05 -14.56 1.21
C THR A 66 -16.45 -15.27 2.49
N LYS A 67 -15.59 -16.14 3.02
CA LYS A 67 -15.84 -16.81 4.29
C LYS A 67 -16.03 -15.71 5.34
N THR A 68 -17.26 -15.22 5.49
CA THR A 68 -17.71 -14.51 6.67
C THR A 68 -17.68 -15.60 7.71
N TRP A 69 -16.57 -15.67 8.46
CA TRP A 69 -16.41 -16.72 9.46
C TRP A 69 -17.52 -16.64 10.53
N GLY A 70 -18.18 -15.48 10.65
CA GLY A 70 -19.29 -15.26 11.58
C GLY A 70 -20.71 -15.35 11.00
N GLY A 71 -20.92 -15.57 9.69
CA GLY A 71 -22.26 -15.65 9.10
C GLY A 71 -23.15 -14.39 9.30
N GLY A 72 -22.57 -13.26 9.71
CA GLY A 72 -23.26 -12.01 10.05
C GLY A 72 -23.00 -10.88 9.07
N LYS A 73 -23.65 -9.72 9.30
CA LYS A 73 -23.35 -8.47 8.58
C LYS A 73 -21.97 -7.93 9.03
N PRO A 74 -21.23 -7.23 8.14
CA PRO A 74 -20.02 -6.49 8.53
C PRO A 74 -20.32 -5.53 9.68
N MET A 75 -19.34 -5.32 10.55
CA MET A 75 -19.50 -4.41 11.69
C MET A 75 -19.80 -2.98 11.18
N GLU A 76 -20.87 -2.37 11.69
CA GLU A 76 -21.16 -0.97 11.39
C GLU A 76 -20.13 -0.08 12.08
N ILE A 77 -19.58 0.87 11.34
CA ILE A 77 -18.66 1.85 11.91
C ILE A 77 -19.44 2.92 12.63
N THR A 78 -19.26 2.97 13.95
CA THR A 78 -19.78 4.04 14.80
C THR A 78 -18.62 4.92 15.25
N GLY A 79 -18.60 6.19 14.83
CA GLY A 79 -17.59 7.14 15.28
C GLY A 79 -17.56 8.42 14.46
N THR A 80 -17.03 9.49 15.05
CA THR A 80 -16.67 10.73 14.35
C THR A 80 -15.19 10.68 14.03
N HIS A 81 -14.81 10.96 12.78
CA HIS A 81 -13.41 11.11 12.41
C HIS A 81 -12.87 12.46 12.89
N THR A 82 -11.56 12.52 13.14
CA THR A 82 -10.86 13.77 13.45
C THR A 82 -10.24 14.32 12.18
N GLU A 83 -10.45 15.60 11.86
CA GLU A 83 -9.80 16.26 10.74
C GLU A 83 -8.71 17.21 11.23
N VAL A 84 -7.62 17.28 10.48
CA VAL A 84 -6.51 18.21 10.71
C VAL A 84 -6.20 18.98 9.44
N ASN A 85 -5.68 20.20 9.60
CA ASN A 85 -5.18 20.99 8.49
C ASN A 85 -3.66 20.77 8.28
N VAL A 86 -3.10 21.42 7.25
CA VAL A 86 -1.68 21.32 6.90
C VAL A 86 -0.79 21.85 8.04
N ASP A 87 -1.17 22.93 8.72
CA ASP A 87 -0.37 23.50 9.83
C ASP A 87 -0.25 22.53 11.00
N GLN A 88 -1.39 21.99 11.46
CA GLN A 88 -1.42 20.99 12.54
C GLN A 88 -0.65 19.72 12.18
N SER A 89 -0.74 19.30 10.91
CA SER A 89 0.02 18.14 10.42
C SER A 89 1.53 18.40 10.43
N VAL A 90 1.94 19.62 10.07
CA VAL A 90 3.34 20.04 10.10
C VAL A 90 3.88 20.06 11.53
N ASP A 91 3.09 20.52 12.50
CA ASP A 91 3.51 20.52 13.91
C ASP A 91 3.74 19.10 14.44
N LEU A 92 2.83 18.16 14.13
CA LEU A 92 3.04 16.73 14.44
C LEU A 92 4.30 16.15 13.77
N ILE A 93 4.57 16.50 12.51
CA ILE A 93 5.78 16.08 11.79
C ILE A 93 7.06 16.62 12.45
N LYS A 94 7.02 17.85 12.97
CA LYS A 94 8.17 18.46 13.67
C LYS A 94 8.46 17.76 14.99
N GLU A 95 7.44 17.40 15.75
CA GLU A 95 7.57 16.76 17.05
C GLU A 95 8.03 15.29 16.97
N SER A 96 7.76 14.63 15.83
CA SER A 96 8.03 13.19 15.64
C SER A 96 9.47 12.91 15.20
N ASN A 97 10.14 11.92 15.81
CA ASN A 97 11.50 11.52 15.44
C ASN A 97 11.54 10.25 14.58
N ASN A 98 10.66 9.29 14.83
CA ASN A 98 10.50 8.08 14.05
C ASN A 98 9.21 8.15 13.22
N ILE A 99 9.34 8.30 11.90
CA ILE A 99 8.24 8.51 10.96
C ILE A 99 8.21 7.36 9.94
N ILE A 100 7.08 6.70 9.82
CA ILE A 100 6.83 5.71 8.76
C ILE A 100 5.84 6.26 7.76
N ILE A 101 6.18 6.19 6.47
CA ILE A 101 5.29 6.57 5.37
C ILE A 101 4.75 5.31 4.73
N VAL A 102 3.42 5.20 4.65
CA VAL A 102 2.73 4.09 3.98
C VAL A 102 2.05 4.61 2.72
N PRO A 103 2.73 4.54 1.56
CA PRO A 103 2.16 5.00 0.30
C PRO A 103 1.14 4.01 -0.26
N GLY A 104 0.14 4.54 -0.95
CA GLY A 104 -0.84 3.76 -1.70
C GLY A 104 -1.03 4.28 -3.12
N TYR A 105 -2.01 3.71 -3.83
CA TYR A 105 -2.29 4.09 -5.22
C TYR A 105 -2.62 5.57 -5.39
N GLY A 106 -3.21 6.23 -4.37
CA GLY A 106 -3.52 7.65 -4.43
C GLY A 106 -2.30 8.55 -4.63
N LEU A 107 -1.13 8.16 -4.10
CA LEU A 107 0.14 8.84 -4.34
C LEU A 107 0.52 8.81 -5.83
N CYS A 108 0.47 7.62 -6.43
CA CYS A 108 0.81 7.40 -7.83
C CYS A 108 -0.15 8.15 -8.75
N ALA A 109 -1.46 8.06 -8.49
CA ALA A 109 -2.50 8.69 -9.30
C ALA A 109 -2.37 10.22 -9.31
N ALA A 110 -1.96 10.82 -8.19
CA ALA A 110 -1.73 12.26 -8.08
C ALA A 110 -0.34 12.72 -8.56
N LYS A 111 0.57 11.80 -8.90
CA LYS A 111 1.99 12.07 -9.19
C LYS A 111 2.69 12.83 -8.06
N ALA A 112 2.42 12.43 -6.82
CA ALA A 112 2.88 13.11 -5.61
C ALA A 112 4.19 12.54 -5.04
N GLN A 113 4.86 11.62 -5.74
CA GLN A 113 6.10 10.99 -5.28
C GLN A 113 7.26 11.99 -5.13
N TYR A 114 7.37 12.99 -6.01
CA TYR A 114 8.45 13.99 -5.98
C TYR A 114 8.40 14.92 -4.76
N PRO A 115 7.27 15.60 -4.44
CA PRO A 115 7.22 16.43 -3.22
C PRO A 115 7.38 15.58 -1.95
N LEU A 116 6.90 14.33 -1.95
CA LEU A 116 7.13 13.41 -0.85
C LEU A 116 8.61 13.09 -0.66
N ALA A 117 9.34 12.72 -1.73
CA ALA A 117 10.76 12.43 -1.68
C ALA A 117 11.58 13.64 -1.18
N SER A 118 11.26 14.85 -1.65
CA SER A 118 11.89 16.09 -1.18
C SER A 118 11.63 16.38 0.31
N MET A 119 10.42 16.12 0.79
CA MET A 119 10.10 16.25 2.21
C MET A 119 10.89 15.25 3.05
N VAL A 120 10.94 13.98 2.61
CA VAL A 120 11.74 12.94 3.28
C VAL A 120 13.21 13.32 3.34
N GLU A 121 13.80 13.77 2.23
CA GLU A 121 15.20 14.21 2.19
C GLU A 121 15.47 15.31 3.23
N THR A 122 14.56 16.28 3.34
CA THR A 122 14.66 17.39 4.31
C THR A 122 14.61 16.88 5.75
N LEU A 123 13.65 16.00 6.06
CA LEU A 123 13.50 15.43 7.41
C LEU A 123 14.70 14.55 7.79
N THR A 124 15.19 13.72 6.87
CA THR A 124 16.36 12.87 7.08
C THR A 124 17.63 13.71 7.30
N LYS A 125 17.82 14.80 6.55
CA LYS A 125 18.93 15.77 6.76
C LYS A 125 18.91 16.42 8.15
N LYS A 126 17.74 16.47 8.79
CA LYS A 126 17.57 16.99 10.15
C LYS A 126 17.65 15.92 11.24
N GLY A 127 18.07 14.70 10.87
CA GLY A 127 18.33 13.61 11.81
C GLY A 127 17.08 12.82 12.22
N LYS A 128 15.94 13.02 11.56
CA LYS A 128 14.75 12.19 11.80
C LYS A 128 14.90 10.85 11.10
N ASN A 129 14.41 9.78 11.74
CA ASN A 129 14.34 8.45 11.15
C ASN A 129 13.08 8.35 10.30
N VAL A 130 13.23 8.44 8.97
CA VAL A 130 12.09 8.39 8.03
C VAL A 130 12.22 7.19 7.12
N ARG A 131 11.22 6.30 7.15
CA ARG A 131 11.21 5.04 6.40
C ARG A 131 9.89 4.86 5.66
N PHE A 132 9.92 4.12 4.56
CA PHE A 132 8.73 3.74 3.80
C PHE A 132 8.37 2.29 4.12
N GLY A 133 7.08 2.04 4.35
CA GLY A 133 6.51 0.70 4.44
C GLY A 133 5.64 0.41 3.24
N VAL A 134 6.07 -0.49 2.37
CA VAL A 134 5.35 -0.84 1.13
C VAL A 134 4.57 -2.15 1.33
N HIS A 135 3.26 -2.08 1.10
CA HIS A 135 2.42 -3.26 1.09
C HIS A 135 2.59 -4.02 -0.26
N PRO A 136 2.71 -5.36 -0.29
CA PRO A 136 3.01 -6.11 -1.52
C PRO A 136 2.02 -5.91 -2.68
N VAL A 137 0.77 -5.57 -2.36
CA VAL A 137 -0.30 -5.29 -3.35
C VAL A 137 -0.73 -3.82 -3.39
N ALA A 138 0.06 -2.91 -2.82
CA ALA A 138 -0.20 -1.48 -2.98
C ALA A 138 0.08 -1.04 -4.43
N GLY A 139 -0.85 -0.29 -5.01
CA GLY A 139 -0.80 0.17 -6.40
C GLY A 139 -1.73 -0.62 -7.34
N ARG A 140 -1.30 -0.77 -8.58
CA ARG A 140 -1.99 -1.48 -9.67
C ARG A 140 -1.09 -2.47 -10.42
N MET A 141 0.20 -2.52 -10.09
CA MET A 141 1.17 -3.48 -10.61
C MET A 141 2.11 -3.90 -9.47
N PRO A 142 2.56 -5.16 -9.41
CA PRO A 142 3.56 -5.59 -8.43
C PRO A 142 4.81 -4.71 -8.46
N GLY A 143 5.28 -4.29 -7.31
CA GLY A 143 6.46 -3.43 -7.19
C GLY A 143 6.31 -2.02 -7.77
N GLN A 144 5.10 -1.61 -8.17
CA GLN A 144 4.87 -0.30 -8.79
C GLN A 144 5.34 0.85 -7.89
N LEU A 145 5.06 0.76 -6.59
CA LEU A 145 5.46 1.81 -5.65
C LEU A 145 6.97 1.87 -5.46
N ASN A 146 7.66 0.73 -5.37
CA ASN A 146 9.11 0.68 -5.25
C ASN A 146 9.77 1.39 -6.45
N VAL A 147 9.29 1.13 -7.67
CA VAL A 147 9.79 1.77 -8.90
C VAL A 147 9.52 3.28 -8.90
N LEU A 148 8.32 3.71 -8.51
CA LEU A 148 7.97 5.14 -8.49
C LEU A 148 8.72 5.93 -7.40
N LEU A 149 8.98 5.30 -6.25
CA LEU A 149 9.81 5.89 -5.20
C LEU A 149 11.27 6.01 -5.66
N ALA A 150 11.80 4.98 -6.33
CA ALA A 150 13.13 5.02 -6.92
C ALA A 150 13.24 6.08 -8.03
N GLU A 151 12.22 6.22 -8.88
CA GLU A 151 12.14 7.29 -9.88
C GLU A 151 12.17 8.69 -9.24
N ALA A 152 11.55 8.85 -8.07
CA ALA A 152 11.58 10.08 -7.29
C ALA A 152 12.90 10.31 -6.53
N GLY A 153 13.87 9.40 -6.65
CA GLY A 153 15.18 9.50 -5.99
C GLY A 153 15.20 9.02 -4.54
N VAL A 154 14.19 8.28 -4.09
CA VAL A 154 14.17 7.70 -2.74
C VAL A 154 15.18 6.54 -2.66
N PRO A 155 16.13 6.57 -1.70
CA PRO A 155 17.06 5.47 -1.47
C PRO A 155 16.35 4.14 -1.11
N TYR A 156 16.80 3.02 -1.65
CA TYR A 156 16.17 1.71 -1.44
C TYR A 156 16.31 1.18 0.00
N ASP A 157 17.35 1.60 0.73
CA ASP A 157 17.63 1.21 2.12
C ASP A 157 16.57 1.70 3.11
N ILE A 158 15.86 2.77 2.77
CA ILE A 158 14.74 3.28 3.58
C ILE A 158 13.37 2.82 3.06
N VAL A 159 13.33 1.95 2.04
CA VAL A 159 12.08 1.37 1.50
C VAL A 159 11.99 -0.09 1.91
N LEU A 160 11.16 -0.35 2.92
CA LEU A 160 11.00 -1.66 3.54
C LEU A 160 9.69 -2.31 3.10
N GLU A 161 9.72 -3.64 2.96
CA GLU A 161 8.53 -4.42 2.69
C GLU A 161 7.69 -4.60 3.97
N MET A 162 6.41 -4.90 3.81
CA MET A 162 5.47 -5.05 4.94
C MET A 162 6.01 -5.99 6.04
N ASP A 163 6.53 -7.15 5.68
CA ASP A 163 7.01 -8.15 6.65
C ASP A 163 8.23 -7.66 7.46
N GLU A 164 8.99 -6.73 6.90
CA GLU A 164 10.18 -6.16 7.52
C GLU A 164 9.86 -5.02 8.49
N ILE A 165 8.77 -4.26 8.25
CA ILE A 165 8.49 -3.02 9.00
C ILE A 165 7.27 -3.12 9.93
N ASN A 166 6.40 -4.13 9.79
CA ASN A 166 5.13 -4.16 10.53
C ASN A 166 5.31 -4.20 12.07
N HIS A 167 6.40 -4.78 12.56
CA HIS A 167 6.68 -4.86 13.99
C HIS A 167 7.11 -3.53 14.60
N ASP A 168 7.61 -2.59 13.79
CA ASP A 168 8.13 -1.30 14.23
C ASP A 168 7.05 -0.25 14.47
N PHE A 169 5.81 -0.50 14.02
CA PHE A 169 4.72 0.48 14.17
C PHE A 169 4.48 0.87 15.63
N LYS A 170 4.68 -0.05 16.59
CA LYS A 170 4.50 0.25 18.02
C LYS A 170 5.50 1.27 18.58
N GLU A 171 6.68 1.37 17.96
CA GLU A 171 7.77 2.28 18.36
C GLU A 171 7.83 3.52 17.45
N THR A 172 6.80 3.73 16.63
CA THR A 172 6.73 4.82 15.66
C THR A 172 5.89 5.97 16.20
N ASP A 173 6.47 7.18 16.16
CA ASP A 173 5.83 8.41 16.67
C ASP A 173 4.70 8.86 15.74
N LEU A 174 4.92 8.76 14.43
CA LEU A 174 3.99 9.21 13.42
C LEU A 174 4.00 8.31 12.18
N VAL A 175 2.80 7.93 11.74
CA VAL A 175 2.59 7.26 10.45
C VAL A 175 1.88 8.20 9.48
N LEU A 176 2.46 8.41 8.31
CA LEU A 176 1.85 9.14 7.21
C LEU A 176 1.29 8.14 6.19
N VAL A 177 -0.03 7.97 6.17
CA VAL A 177 -0.72 7.13 5.20
C VAL A 177 -1.09 7.97 3.98
N VAL A 178 -0.42 7.75 2.84
CA VAL A 178 -0.57 8.60 1.65
C VAL A 178 -1.32 7.85 0.54
N GLY A 179 -2.63 8.06 0.47
CA GLY A 179 -3.46 7.49 -0.59
C GLY A 179 -3.60 5.96 -0.54
N ALA A 180 -3.38 5.34 0.61
CA ALA A 180 -3.71 3.95 0.92
C ALA A 180 -5.05 3.86 1.67
N ASN A 181 -5.77 2.75 1.50
CA ASN A 181 -7.02 2.47 2.22
C ASN A 181 -7.08 0.99 2.64
N ASP A 182 -7.32 0.09 1.70
CA ASP A 182 -7.52 -1.33 2.00
C ASP A 182 -6.28 -1.98 2.66
N THR A 183 -5.07 -1.55 2.28
CA THR A 183 -3.79 -2.05 2.81
C THR A 183 -3.47 -1.60 4.23
N VAL A 184 -4.27 -0.70 4.80
CA VAL A 184 -4.15 -0.18 6.17
C VAL A 184 -5.46 -0.36 6.95
N ASN A 185 -6.35 -1.25 6.50
CA ASN A 185 -7.69 -1.39 7.06
C ASN A 185 -7.72 -2.45 8.17
N SER A 186 -8.00 -2.03 9.41
CA SER A 186 -8.01 -2.94 10.57
C SER A 186 -9.15 -3.95 10.55
N ALA A 187 -10.20 -3.73 9.74
CA ALA A 187 -11.29 -4.70 9.55
C ALA A 187 -10.80 -6.04 8.98
N ALA A 188 -9.61 -6.09 8.36
CA ALA A 188 -9.00 -7.34 7.94
C ALA A 188 -8.65 -8.27 9.12
N GLN A 189 -8.40 -7.72 10.31
CA GLN A 189 -8.11 -8.46 11.54
C GLN A 189 -9.28 -8.46 12.53
N ASP A 190 -9.95 -7.31 12.67
CA ASP A 190 -10.95 -7.07 13.71
C ASP A 190 -12.33 -7.64 13.37
N ASP A 191 -12.68 -7.75 12.08
CA ASP A 191 -14.02 -8.16 11.62
C ASP A 191 -13.97 -9.44 10.76
N PRO A 192 -14.32 -10.61 11.32
CA PRO A 192 -14.41 -11.87 10.59
C PRO A 192 -15.46 -11.88 9.46
N ASN A 193 -16.36 -10.90 9.42
CA ASN A 193 -17.37 -10.73 8.38
C ASN A 193 -16.96 -9.72 7.29
N SER A 194 -15.79 -9.09 7.41
CA SER A 194 -15.28 -8.15 6.43
C SER A 194 -14.92 -8.85 5.11
N ALA A 195 -15.11 -8.15 3.98
CA ALA A 195 -14.73 -8.66 2.65
C ALA A 195 -13.20 -8.83 2.48
N ILE A 196 -12.41 -8.27 3.39
CA ILE A 196 -10.95 -8.37 3.45
C ILE A 196 -10.45 -9.13 4.68
N ALA A 197 -11.33 -9.86 5.38
CA ALA A 197 -10.95 -10.64 6.56
C ALA A 197 -9.79 -11.61 6.25
N GLY A 198 -8.76 -11.60 7.10
CA GLY A 198 -7.54 -12.39 6.96
C GLY A 198 -6.52 -11.86 5.95
N MET A 199 -6.78 -10.75 5.27
CA MET A 199 -5.77 -10.06 4.45
C MET A 199 -4.66 -9.51 5.37
N PRO A 200 -3.37 -9.81 5.11
CA PRO A 200 -2.30 -9.13 5.82
C PRO A 200 -2.35 -7.64 5.45
N VAL A 201 -2.17 -6.76 6.43
CA VAL A 201 -2.26 -5.30 6.28
C VAL A 201 -1.17 -4.63 7.11
N MET A 202 -0.83 -3.39 6.75
CA MET A 202 0.06 -2.55 7.55
C MET A 202 -0.69 -2.09 8.80
N GLU A 203 -0.19 -2.46 9.99
CA GLU A 203 -0.86 -2.23 11.27
C GLU A 203 -0.64 -0.80 11.81
N VAL A 204 -0.87 0.19 10.95
CA VAL A 204 -0.57 1.61 11.19
C VAL A 204 -1.22 2.16 12.46
N TRP A 205 -2.36 1.59 12.86
CA TRP A 205 -3.08 1.98 14.07
C TRP A 205 -2.34 1.67 15.37
N LYS A 206 -1.24 0.90 15.32
CA LYS A 206 -0.37 0.62 16.47
C LYS A 206 0.63 1.74 16.76
N ALA A 207 0.79 2.72 15.86
CA ALA A 207 1.63 3.88 16.07
C ALA A 207 1.01 4.91 17.01
N ALA A 208 1.84 5.80 17.55
CA ALA A 208 1.39 6.85 18.47
C ALA A 208 0.41 7.82 17.80
N ASN A 209 0.73 8.28 16.59
CA ASN A 209 -0.16 9.11 15.77
C ASN A 209 -0.21 8.62 14.32
N VAL A 210 -1.37 8.77 13.68
CA VAL A 210 -1.57 8.45 12.26
C VAL A 210 -2.19 9.65 11.55
N ILE A 211 -1.61 10.07 10.44
CA ILE A 211 -2.22 11.05 9.53
C ILE A 211 -2.58 10.34 8.23
N VAL A 212 -3.86 10.36 7.88
CA VAL A 212 -4.35 9.76 6.63
C VAL A 212 -4.65 10.85 5.61
N MET A 213 -3.96 10.80 4.48
CA MET A 213 -4.07 11.75 3.38
C MET A 213 -4.93 11.16 2.24
N LYS A 214 -6.13 11.71 2.05
CA LYS A 214 -7.06 11.29 0.98
C LYS A 214 -8.03 12.41 0.61
N ARG A 215 -8.71 12.29 -0.53
CA ARG A 215 -9.62 13.34 -1.04
C ARG A 215 -10.91 13.51 -0.23
N THR A 216 -11.51 12.40 0.18
CA THR A 216 -12.79 12.35 0.91
C THR A 216 -12.78 11.12 1.83
N LEU A 217 -13.78 10.95 2.69
CA LEU A 217 -13.97 9.72 3.49
C LEU A 217 -14.45 8.49 2.69
N GLY A 218 -14.53 8.59 1.35
CA GLY A 218 -14.98 7.48 0.51
C GLY A 218 -14.17 6.19 0.61
N VAL A 219 -14.80 5.10 0.20
CA VAL A 219 -14.28 3.73 0.22
C VAL A 219 -13.13 3.47 -0.75
N GLY A 220 -12.39 2.38 -0.49
CA GLY A 220 -11.28 1.88 -1.30
C GLY A 220 -11.73 0.97 -2.45
N TYR A 221 -10.84 0.08 -2.90
CA TYR A 221 -11.16 -0.86 -3.98
C TYR A 221 -12.09 -1.98 -3.50
N ALA A 222 -11.91 -2.43 -2.26
CA ALA A 222 -12.74 -3.45 -1.64
C ALA A 222 -14.16 -2.98 -1.29
N ASN A 223 -14.47 -1.68 -1.43
CA ASN A 223 -15.76 -1.09 -1.11
C ASN A 223 -16.20 -1.35 0.35
N VAL A 224 -15.23 -1.33 1.28
CA VAL A 224 -15.44 -1.45 2.73
C VAL A 224 -14.99 -0.15 3.38
N ASP A 225 -15.72 0.31 4.39
CA ASP A 225 -15.25 1.42 5.22
C ASP A 225 -14.04 0.99 6.06
N ASN A 226 -13.25 1.97 6.53
CA ASN A 226 -12.02 1.71 7.25
C ASN A 226 -12.14 2.18 8.72
N PRO A 227 -12.20 1.26 9.70
CA PRO A 227 -12.29 1.61 11.11
C PRO A 227 -11.14 2.48 11.61
N VAL A 228 -9.96 2.42 10.96
CA VAL A 228 -8.79 3.23 11.33
C VAL A 228 -9.08 4.72 11.25
N PHE A 229 -9.92 5.18 10.31
CA PHE A 229 -10.25 6.60 10.15
C PHE A 229 -11.00 7.19 11.34
N TYR A 230 -11.54 6.35 12.22
CA TYR A 230 -12.36 6.72 13.36
C TYR A 230 -11.66 6.41 14.69
N LYS A 231 -10.39 5.95 14.66
CA LYS A 231 -9.62 5.69 15.87
C LYS A 231 -9.11 7.02 16.46
N PRO A 232 -9.02 7.15 17.80
CA PRO A 232 -8.62 8.40 18.44
C PRO A 232 -7.22 8.91 18.08
N ASN A 233 -6.29 8.01 17.74
CA ASN A 233 -4.92 8.35 17.33
C ASN A 233 -4.80 8.66 15.83
N THR A 234 -5.91 8.71 15.09
CA THR A 234 -5.91 8.94 13.64
C THR A 234 -6.54 10.27 13.30
N SER A 235 -5.82 11.06 12.51
CA SER A 235 -6.25 12.36 12.00
C SER A 235 -6.33 12.31 10.47
N MET A 236 -7.40 12.88 9.92
CA MET A 236 -7.67 12.92 8.49
C MET A 236 -7.19 14.26 7.92
N LEU A 237 -6.24 14.22 7.00
CA LEU A 237 -5.81 15.38 6.22
C LEU A 237 -6.46 15.29 4.83
N LEU A 238 -7.61 15.93 4.68
CA LEU A 238 -8.40 15.84 3.45
C LEU A 238 -7.86 16.76 2.35
N GLY A 239 -7.71 16.21 1.15
CA GLY A 239 -7.26 16.97 -0.02
C GLY A 239 -6.72 16.10 -1.15
N ASP A 240 -6.38 16.77 -2.26
CA ASP A 240 -5.59 16.14 -3.31
C ASP A 240 -4.16 15.87 -2.80
N ALA A 241 -3.67 14.64 -2.98
CA ALA A 241 -2.41 14.19 -2.38
C ALA A 241 -1.22 15.06 -2.79
N LYS A 242 -1.16 15.49 -4.06
CA LYS A 242 -0.07 16.33 -4.56
C LYS A 242 -0.11 17.71 -3.92
N LYS A 243 -1.27 18.36 -3.93
CA LYS A 243 -1.44 19.69 -3.29
C LYS A 243 -1.12 19.66 -1.81
N THR A 244 -1.60 18.66 -1.08
CA THR A 244 -1.34 18.55 0.36
C THR A 244 0.14 18.27 0.64
N LEU A 245 0.79 17.41 -0.14
CA LEU A 245 2.22 17.10 0.03
C LEU A 245 3.12 18.28 -0.35
N GLU A 246 2.79 19.05 -1.39
CA GLU A 246 3.49 20.30 -1.72
C GLU A 246 3.34 21.33 -0.58
N GLY A 247 2.15 21.45 0.01
CA GLY A 247 1.93 22.30 1.18
C GLY A 247 2.73 21.86 2.41
N LEU A 248 2.79 20.56 2.69
CA LEU A 248 3.61 20.01 3.78
C LEU A 248 5.10 20.23 3.50
N GLN A 249 5.56 19.90 2.30
CA GLN A 249 6.96 20.03 1.89
C GLN A 249 7.43 21.49 2.00
N GLY A 250 6.64 22.45 1.52
CA GLY A 250 6.96 23.88 1.62
C GLY A 250 7.09 24.34 3.07
N LYS A 251 6.11 24.05 3.92
CA LYS A 251 6.14 24.47 5.34
C LYS A 251 7.23 23.78 6.16
N VAL A 252 7.53 22.52 5.86
CA VAL A 252 8.65 21.79 6.47
C VAL A 252 9.98 22.43 6.05
N ALA A 253 10.14 22.78 4.77
CA ALA A 253 11.33 23.46 4.28
C ALA A 253 11.50 24.84 4.93
N ASP A 254 10.44 25.65 5.00
CA ASP A 254 10.46 26.98 5.61
C ASP A 254 10.89 26.93 7.09
N TYR A 255 10.34 25.97 7.85
CA TYR A 255 10.69 25.78 9.27
C TYR A 255 12.16 25.42 9.50
N TYR A 256 12.76 24.71 8.55
CA TYR A 256 14.13 24.21 8.67
C TYR A 256 15.17 25.07 7.96
N ALA A 257 14.71 26.06 7.19
CA ALA A 257 15.53 27.09 6.55
C ALA A 257 15.77 28.30 7.46
N SER A 258 14.86 28.57 8.40
CA SER A 258 15.05 29.53 9.50
C SER A 258 15.95 28.99 10.60
#